data_AF-A0A8X6J450-F1
#
_entry.id   AF-A0A8X6J450-F1
#
_cell.length_a   1.000
_cell.length_b   1.000
_cell.length_c   1.000
_cell.angle_alpha   90.00
_cell.angle_beta   90.00
_cell.angle_gamma   90.00
#
_symmetry.space_group_name_H-M   'P 1'
#
loop_
_entity.id
_entity.type
_entity.pdbx_description
1 polymer ?
#
loop_
_entity_poly.entity_id
_entity_poly.type
_entity_poly.pdbx_seq_one_letter_code
_entity_poly.pdbx_strand_id
1 'polypeptide(L)'
;MRHHELYQYITEYATQNDVLKHFRFNTEVKSVRRAPDYEETGRWTVTVKNRITEEVTTDVYDGVLVSVGHINRPKMPTYPGQDQFKGKILHSHSLKGVEPYHNKKVVVVGMGCSGLDAAVETSSFAKQVYLSTRSGAHVINRIGPKGLPYDYFLITPYLYQLLDILPAWAVGWLFETCYLDVLYEQKLYAVQPDHHVFQKDPILNDHIGSKLMSGAVIMKPDIQCFIEDGVIFEGDSEVTQADVVIMSTGYTWKFPFLEEGIIEKENDKINLYKCMFPPNYRMRL
;
A
#
# COMPACT_ATOMS: atom_id res chain seq x y z
N MET A 1 11.71 -10.57 -9.25
CA MET A 1 12.73 -10.41 -8.20
C MET A 1 12.07 -10.62 -6.86
N ARG A 2 12.66 -11.47 -6.00
CA ARG A 2 12.20 -11.71 -4.63
C ARG A 2 12.75 -10.62 -3.70
N HIS A 3 12.12 -10.41 -2.54
CA HIS A 3 12.49 -9.29 -1.65
C HIS A 3 13.96 -9.37 -1.16
N HIS A 4 14.52 -10.56 -0.96
CA HIS A 4 15.92 -10.72 -0.55
C HIS A 4 16.91 -10.41 -1.68
N GLU A 5 16.54 -10.67 -2.94
CA GLU A 5 17.34 -10.28 -4.11
C GLU A 5 17.38 -8.75 -4.26
N LEU A 6 16.25 -8.08 -4.01
CA LEU A 6 16.19 -6.62 -3.98
C LEU A 6 17.01 -6.02 -2.83
N TYR A 7 16.93 -6.63 -1.64
CA TYR A 7 17.75 -6.23 -0.49
C TYR A 7 19.25 -6.36 -0.79
N GLN A 8 19.65 -7.46 -1.42
CA GLN A 8 21.03 -7.67 -1.86
C GLN A 8 21.46 -6.59 -2.84
N TYR A 9 20.67 -6.33 -3.88
CA TYR A 9 20.96 -5.28 -4.87
C TYR A 9 21.17 -3.89 -4.23
N ILE A 10 20.27 -3.48 -3.33
CA ILE A 10 20.37 -2.19 -2.64
C ILE A 10 21.62 -2.12 -1.76
N THR A 11 21.93 -3.21 -1.06
CA THR A 11 23.10 -3.29 -0.17
C THR A 11 24.41 -3.24 -0.96
N GLU A 12 24.48 -3.96 -2.08
CA GLU A 12 25.61 -3.94 -3.00
C GLU A 12 25.82 -2.55 -3.58
N TYR A 13 24.75 -1.90 -4.05
CA TYR A 13 24.80 -0.53 -4.55
C TYR A 13 25.34 0.46 -3.49
N ALA A 14 24.81 0.39 -2.26
CA ALA A 14 25.24 1.27 -1.17
C ALA A 14 26.71 1.05 -0.77
N THR A 15 27.18 -0.20 -0.85
CA THR A 15 28.57 -0.57 -0.54
C THR A 15 29.53 -0.12 -1.64
N GLN A 16 29.19 -0.37 -2.91
CA GLN A 16 30.02 0.00 -4.07
C GLN A 16 30.21 1.52 -4.19
N ASN A 17 29.20 2.30 -3.79
CA ASN A 17 29.23 3.76 -3.84
C ASN A 17 29.67 4.40 -2.52
N ASP A 18 30.15 3.61 -1.54
CA ASP A 18 30.65 4.09 -0.24
C ASP A 18 29.68 5.03 0.49
N VAL A 19 28.38 4.75 0.40
CA VAL A 19 27.32 5.59 1.02
C VAL A 19 27.12 5.20 2.48
N LEU A 20 27.42 3.96 2.85
CA LEU A 20 27.21 3.40 4.19
C LEU A 20 27.92 4.20 5.31
N LYS A 21 29.05 4.85 5.02
CA LYS A 21 29.78 5.70 5.98
C LYS A 21 28.97 6.89 6.51
N HIS A 22 27.92 7.30 5.79
CA HIS A 22 27.04 8.41 6.18
C HIS A 22 25.87 7.96 7.07
N PHE A 23 25.67 6.65 7.25
CA PHE A 23 24.58 6.12 8.07
C PHE A 23 25.00 5.96 9.53
N ARG A 24 24.19 6.50 10.44
CA ARG A 24 24.25 6.21 11.88
C ARG A 24 23.11 5.26 12.23
N PHE A 25 23.39 3.96 12.26
CA PHE A 25 22.40 2.95 12.64
C PHE A 25 22.01 3.07 14.12
N ASN A 26 20.88 2.46 14.50
CA ASN A 26 20.35 2.50 15.87
C ASN A 26 20.13 3.91 16.44
N THR A 27 20.05 4.93 15.57
CA THR A 27 19.89 6.33 15.96
C THR A 27 18.50 6.80 15.51
N GLU A 28 17.58 6.98 16.45
CA GLU A 28 16.20 7.42 16.17
C GLU A 28 16.11 8.95 16.20
N VAL A 29 15.63 9.55 15.11
CA VAL A 29 15.28 10.97 15.10
C VAL A 29 14.05 11.21 15.96
N LYS A 30 14.20 11.98 17.04
CA LYS A 30 13.12 12.33 17.98
C LYS A 30 12.44 13.63 17.62
N SER A 31 13.21 14.60 17.13
CA SER A 31 12.73 15.95 16.88
C SER A 31 13.51 16.59 15.75
N VAL A 32 12.81 17.32 14.88
CA VAL A 32 13.35 18.22 13.87
C VAL A 32 12.61 19.54 14.06
N ARG A 33 13.35 20.59 14.38
CA ARG A 33 12.83 21.93 14.63
C ARG A 33 13.65 22.95 13.86
N ARG A 34 13.04 24.09 13.53
CA ARG A 34 13.79 25.25 13.05
C ARG A 34 14.83 25.65 14.09
N ALA A 35 16.04 25.99 13.65
CA ALA A 35 17.05 26.55 14.56
C ALA A 35 16.61 27.95 15.04
N PRO A 36 17.14 28.45 16.18
CA PRO A 36 16.81 29.78 16.68
C PRO A 36 17.05 30.92 15.67
N ASP A 37 18.01 30.75 14.77
CA ASP A 37 18.41 31.67 13.69
C ASP A 37 17.89 31.22 12.31
N TYR A 38 16.77 30.49 12.26
CA TYR A 38 16.21 29.94 11.02
C TYR A 38 15.89 31.00 9.96
N GLU A 39 15.32 32.14 10.35
CA GLU A 39 14.94 33.19 9.39
C GLU A 39 16.16 33.79 8.67
N GLU A 40 17.33 33.77 9.31
CA GLU A 40 18.58 34.26 8.74
C GLU A 40 19.33 33.16 7.98
N THR A 41 19.35 31.94 8.51
CA THR A 41 20.25 30.86 8.06
C THR A 41 19.55 29.69 7.35
N GLY A 42 18.27 29.46 7.61
CA GLY A 42 17.50 28.31 7.10
C GLY A 42 17.84 26.97 7.76
N ARG A 43 18.63 26.96 8.84
CA ARG A 43 19.17 25.74 9.45
C ARG A 43 18.21 25.05 10.41
N TRP A 44 18.37 23.74 10.55
CA TRP A 44 17.50 22.88 11.35
C TRP A 44 18.24 22.31 12.54
N THR A 45 17.57 22.27 13.69
CA THR A 45 18.03 21.56 14.87
C THR A 45 17.41 20.17 14.89
N VAL A 46 18.23 19.13 14.90
CA VAL A 46 17.79 17.73 14.89
C VAL A 46 18.25 17.04 16.16
N THR A 47 17.29 16.52 16.92
CA THR A 47 17.53 15.73 18.13
C THR A 47 17.39 14.25 17.81
N VAL A 48 18.40 13.48 18.18
CA VAL A 48 18.44 12.02 17.99
C VAL A 48 18.63 11.30 19.31
N LYS A 49 18.07 10.09 19.43
CA LYS A 49 18.31 9.16 20.55
C LYS A 49 19.01 7.91 20.01
N ASN A 50 20.17 7.59 20.56
CA ASN A 50 20.80 6.28 20.33
C ASN A 50 19.99 5.21 21.09
N ARG A 51 19.50 4.19 20.38
CA ARG A 51 18.67 3.13 20.98
C ARG A 51 19.46 2.13 21.82
N ILE A 52 20.79 2.11 21.70
CA ILE A 52 21.67 1.22 22.46
C ILE A 52 22.18 1.91 23.73
N THR A 53 22.76 3.11 23.59
CA THR A 53 23.33 3.85 24.74
C THR A 53 22.31 4.71 25.48
N GLU A 54 21.12 4.88 24.90
CA GLU A 54 20.06 5.80 25.33
C GLU A 54 20.41 7.28 25.33
N GLU A 55 21.62 7.63 24.90
CA GLU A 55 22.10 9.00 24.79
C GLU A 55 21.26 9.82 23.80
N VAL A 56 20.97 11.06 24.19
CA VAL A 56 20.25 12.02 23.37
C VAL A 56 21.20 13.15 23.00
N THR A 57 21.45 13.33 21.71
CA THR A 57 22.26 14.42 21.18
C THR A 57 21.43 15.31 20.27
N THR A 58 21.85 16.57 20.13
CA THR A 58 21.19 17.54 19.28
C THR A 58 22.26 18.28 18.47
N ASP A 59 22.10 18.27 17.16
CA ASP A 59 23.04 18.87 16.21
C ASP A 59 22.27 19.82 15.26
N VAL A 60 23.00 20.72 14.59
CA VAL A 60 22.45 21.69 13.62
C VAL A 60 22.85 21.29 12.20
N TYR A 61 21.90 21.35 11.26
CA TYR A 61 22.06 20.94 9.87
C TYR A 61 21.53 22.01 8.91
N ASP A 62 22.15 22.15 7.74
CA ASP A 62 21.74 23.13 6.72
C ASP A 62 20.42 22.75 6.01
N GLY A 63 20.07 21.46 6.02
CA GLY A 63 18.84 20.96 5.43
C GLY A 63 18.46 19.59 5.97
N VAL A 64 17.20 19.22 5.80
CA VAL A 64 16.64 17.94 6.25
C VAL A 64 15.87 17.28 5.12
N LEU A 65 16.27 16.05 4.78
CA LEU A 65 15.52 15.18 3.88
C LEU A 65 14.80 14.10 4.69
N VAL A 66 13.47 14.03 4.57
CA VAL A 66 12.65 13.06 5.31
C VAL A 66 12.40 11.81 4.47
N SER A 67 13.08 10.72 4.80
CA SER A 67 13.04 9.43 4.05
C SER A 67 12.54 8.26 4.90
N VAL A 68 11.51 8.46 5.72
CA VAL A 68 10.99 7.44 6.67
C VAL A 68 9.99 6.44 6.07
N GLY A 69 9.64 6.62 4.79
CA GLY A 69 8.59 5.85 4.11
C GLY A 69 7.18 6.15 4.62
N HIS A 70 6.15 5.74 3.86
CA HIS A 70 4.74 5.98 4.18
C HIS A 70 3.93 4.68 4.41
N ILE A 71 4.55 3.51 4.22
CA ILE A 71 3.94 2.18 4.38
C ILE A 71 4.37 1.57 5.73
N ASN A 72 4.07 2.26 6.84
CA ASN A 72 4.57 1.85 8.17
C ASN A 72 3.54 1.94 9.32
N ARG A 73 2.43 2.65 9.16
CA ARG A 73 1.32 2.66 10.14
C ARG A 73 0.08 2.01 9.52
N PRO A 74 -0.26 0.76 9.89
CA PRO A 74 -1.48 0.11 9.45
C PRO A 74 -2.72 0.99 9.63
N LYS A 75 -3.54 1.10 8.59
CA LYS A 75 -4.89 1.66 8.71
C LYS A 75 -5.82 0.51 9.11
N MET A 76 -6.62 0.71 10.16
CA MET A 76 -7.55 -0.30 10.67
C MET A 76 -8.93 0.35 10.78
N PRO A 77 -9.80 0.23 9.77
CA PRO A 77 -11.17 0.70 9.88
C PRO A 77 -11.92 -0.12 10.94
N THR A 78 -12.94 0.50 11.52
CA THR A 78 -13.85 -0.13 12.48
C THR A 78 -15.16 -0.45 11.79
N TYR A 79 -15.68 -1.65 12.04
CA TYR A 79 -16.97 -2.12 11.55
C TYR A 79 -17.94 -2.35 12.72
N PRO A 80 -19.26 -2.26 12.49
CA PRO A 80 -20.25 -2.63 13.49
C PRO A 80 -20.06 -4.09 13.98
N GLY A 81 -20.12 -4.32 15.29
CA GLY A 81 -19.99 -5.64 15.91
C GLY A 81 -18.57 -6.22 15.94
N GLN A 82 -17.56 -5.48 15.49
CA GLN A 82 -16.18 -5.98 15.37
C GLN A 82 -15.57 -6.41 16.71
N ASP A 83 -16.01 -5.79 17.81
CA ASP A 83 -15.65 -6.11 19.19
C ASP A 83 -16.20 -7.46 19.68
N GLN A 84 -17.25 -7.98 19.03
CA GLN A 84 -17.89 -9.25 19.38
C GLN A 84 -17.23 -10.45 18.69
N PHE A 85 -16.45 -10.21 17.62
CA PHE A 85 -15.81 -11.26 16.84
C PHE A 85 -14.79 -12.03 17.67
N LYS A 86 -15.02 -13.34 17.84
CA LYS A 86 -14.15 -14.23 18.63
C LYS A 86 -12.93 -14.70 17.86
N GLY A 87 -12.93 -14.56 16.53
CA GLY A 87 -11.81 -14.89 15.68
C GLY A 87 -10.68 -13.86 15.76
N LYS A 88 -9.65 -14.05 14.92
CA LYS A 88 -8.48 -13.17 14.90
C LYS A 88 -8.63 -12.08 13.85
N ILE A 89 -8.50 -10.81 14.25
CA ILE A 89 -8.40 -9.69 13.31
C ILE A 89 -6.94 -9.20 13.28
N LEU A 90 -6.37 -9.06 12.09
CA LEU A 90 -5.01 -8.53 11.91
C LEU A 90 -4.92 -7.67 10.65
N HIS A 91 -3.92 -6.80 10.59
CA HIS A 91 -3.57 -6.11 9.35
C HIS A 91 -2.64 -6.98 8.48
N SER A 92 -2.68 -6.80 7.16
CA SER A 92 -1.77 -7.47 6.21
C SER A 92 -0.29 -7.29 6.54
N HIS A 93 0.07 -6.17 7.18
CA HIS A 93 1.41 -5.90 7.72
C HIS A 93 1.96 -7.03 8.62
N SER A 94 1.07 -7.68 9.38
CA SER A 94 1.39 -8.75 10.33
C SER A 94 1.32 -10.14 9.71
N LEU A 95 0.97 -10.27 8.43
CA LEU A 95 1.04 -11.53 7.70
C LEU A 95 2.49 -11.83 7.35
N LYS A 96 3.02 -12.95 7.87
CA LYS A 96 4.43 -13.37 7.68
C LYS A 96 4.58 -14.79 7.14
N GLY A 97 3.48 -15.52 7.02
CA GLY A 97 3.42 -16.91 6.61
C GLY A 97 1.96 -17.35 6.51
N VAL A 98 1.74 -18.53 5.94
CA VAL A 98 0.41 -19.05 5.63
C VAL A 98 -0.02 -20.21 6.52
N GLU A 99 0.93 -20.81 7.23
CA GLU A 99 0.76 -21.95 8.11
C GLU A 99 -0.32 -21.72 9.18
N PRO A 100 -0.42 -20.53 9.83
CA PRO A 100 -1.45 -20.27 10.83
C PRO A 100 -2.89 -20.32 10.29
N TYR A 101 -3.07 -20.27 8.98
CA TYR A 101 -4.39 -20.26 8.32
C TYR A 101 -4.82 -21.64 7.83
N HIS A 102 -4.04 -22.68 8.09
CA HIS A 102 -4.38 -24.04 7.69
C HIS A 102 -5.75 -24.47 8.23
N ASN A 103 -6.63 -24.97 7.35
CA ASN A 103 -8.02 -25.36 7.67
C ASN A 103 -8.90 -24.24 8.28
N LYS A 104 -8.50 -22.96 8.18
CA LYS A 104 -9.28 -21.82 8.66
C LYS A 104 -10.14 -21.20 7.55
N LYS A 105 -11.25 -20.59 7.91
CA LYS A 105 -12.01 -19.68 7.03
C LYS A 105 -11.45 -18.27 7.19
N VAL A 106 -10.92 -17.70 6.12
CA VAL A 106 -10.23 -16.41 6.14
C VAL A 106 -11.02 -15.40 5.33
N VAL A 107 -11.22 -14.20 5.89
CA VAL A 107 -11.77 -13.05 5.15
C VAL A 107 -10.65 -12.04 4.96
N VAL A 108 -10.36 -11.68 3.71
CA VAL A 108 -9.41 -10.61 3.37
C VAL A 108 -10.20 -9.38 2.95
N VAL A 109 -9.95 -8.26 3.63
CA VAL A 109 -10.68 -6.99 3.41
C VAL A 109 -9.79 -6.03 2.63
N GLY A 110 -10.24 -5.65 1.44
CA GLY A 110 -9.56 -4.72 0.55
C GLY A 110 -8.84 -5.42 -0.60
N MET A 111 -9.06 -4.90 -1.81
CA MET A 111 -8.52 -5.43 -3.07
C MET A 111 -7.30 -4.62 -3.56
N GLY A 112 -6.36 -4.29 -2.66
CA GLY A 112 -5.05 -3.75 -3.03
C GLY A 112 -4.04 -4.88 -3.32
N CYS A 113 -2.81 -4.54 -3.73
CA CYS A 113 -1.77 -5.55 -4.00
C CYS A 113 -1.58 -6.52 -2.82
N SER A 114 -1.47 -6.00 -1.59
CA SER A 114 -1.34 -6.82 -0.38
C SER A 114 -2.57 -7.68 -0.11
N GLY A 115 -3.77 -7.22 -0.49
CA GLY A 115 -5.01 -7.97 -0.32
C GLY A 115 -5.11 -9.14 -1.28
N LEU A 116 -4.75 -8.93 -2.55
CA LEU A 116 -4.71 -10.00 -3.54
C LEU A 116 -3.64 -11.03 -3.21
N ASP A 117 -2.43 -10.59 -2.86
CA ASP A 117 -1.34 -11.50 -2.47
C ASP A 117 -1.73 -12.30 -1.22
N ALA A 118 -2.28 -11.65 -0.18
CA ALA A 118 -2.78 -12.35 1.01
C ALA A 118 -3.89 -13.37 0.67
N ALA A 119 -4.86 -13.01 -0.16
CA ALA A 119 -5.93 -13.91 -0.55
C ALA A 119 -5.41 -15.12 -1.34
N VAL A 120 -4.53 -14.88 -2.31
CA VAL A 120 -3.92 -15.94 -3.13
C VAL A 120 -3.07 -16.87 -2.27
N GLU A 121 -2.18 -16.34 -1.44
CA GLU A 121 -1.28 -17.13 -0.62
C GLU A 121 -2.05 -17.95 0.42
N THR A 122 -2.98 -17.32 1.15
CA THR A 122 -3.78 -18.02 2.16
C THR A 122 -4.73 -19.05 1.56
N SER A 123 -5.24 -18.84 0.34
CA SER A 123 -6.13 -19.81 -0.35
C SER A 123 -5.49 -21.18 -0.60
N SER A 124 -4.17 -21.28 -0.52
CA SER A 124 -3.47 -22.56 -0.74
C SER A 124 -3.46 -23.45 0.51
N PHE A 125 -3.80 -22.91 1.69
CA PHE A 125 -3.78 -23.63 2.97
C PHE A 125 -5.10 -23.50 3.76
N ALA A 126 -5.81 -22.39 3.58
CA ALA A 126 -7.10 -22.13 4.21
C ALA A 126 -8.18 -23.11 3.72
N LYS A 127 -9.19 -23.33 4.56
CA LYS A 127 -10.38 -24.10 4.20
C LYS A 127 -11.21 -23.35 3.16
N GLN A 128 -11.32 -22.03 3.32
CA GLN A 128 -11.93 -21.14 2.34
C GLN A 128 -11.44 -19.70 2.55
N VAL A 129 -11.28 -18.95 1.47
CA VAL A 129 -10.93 -17.52 1.50
C VAL A 129 -12.04 -16.69 0.87
N TYR A 130 -12.45 -15.64 1.57
CA TYR A 130 -13.36 -14.62 1.06
C TYR A 130 -12.61 -13.32 0.85
N LEU A 131 -12.70 -12.74 -0.34
CA LEU A 131 -12.09 -11.44 -0.67
C LEU A 131 -13.19 -10.37 -0.72
N SER A 132 -13.20 -9.48 0.27
CA SER A 132 -14.16 -8.40 0.40
C SER A 132 -13.62 -7.11 -0.19
N THR A 133 -14.44 -6.41 -0.98
CA THR A 133 -14.08 -5.12 -1.57
C THR A 133 -15.31 -4.23 -1.76
N ARG A 134 -15.13 -2.92 -1.58
CA ARG A 134 -16.19 -1.92 -1.76
C ARG A 134 -16.36 -1.47 -3.20
N SER A 135 -15.26 -1.28 -3.92
CA SER A 135 -15.26 -0.63 -5.25
C SER A 135 -14.64 -1.50 -6.35
N GLY A 136 -14.27 -2.74 -6.05
CA GLY A 136 -13.45 -3.55 -6.96
C GLY A 136 -12.09 -2.90 -7.28
N ALA A 137 -11.36 -3.54 -8.18
CA ALA A 137 -10.15 -2.99 -8.79
C ALA A 137 -9.85 -3.69 -10.11
N HIS A 138 -9.26 -2.95 -11.05
CA HIS A 138 -8.69 -3.55 -12.26
C HIS A 138 -7.44 -4.34 -11.90
N VAL A 139 -7.37 -5.61 -12.32
CA VAL A 139 -6.23 -6.48 -12.07
C VAL A 139 -5.45 -6.69 -13.36
N ILE A 140 -4.14 -6.53 -13.26
CA ILE A 140 -3.18 -6.79 -14.34
C ILE A 140 -2.16 -7.85 -13.90
N ASN A 141 -1.60 -8.55 -14.89
CA ASN A 141 -0.52 -9.49 -14.69
C ASN A 141 0.84 -8.79 -14.85
N ARG A 142 1.86 -9.32 -14.18
CA ARG A 142 3.27 -8.95 -14.38
C ARG A 142 3.74 -9.33 -15.78
N ILE A 143 3.23 -10.44 -16.29
CA ILE A 143 3.55 -10.95 -17.61
C ILE A 143 2.64 -10.29 -18.64
N GLY A 144 3.21 -9.41 -19.44
CA GLY A 144 2.57 -8.74 -20.57
C GLY A 144 2.69 -9.52 -21.89
N PRO A 145 2.39 -8.87 -23.02
CA PRO A 145 2.49 -9.48 -24.35
C PRO A 145 3.88 -10.09 -24.61
N LYS A 146 3.90 -11.24 -25.29
CA LYS A 146 5.13 -12.00 -25.62
C LYS A 146 5.94 -12.47 -24.39
N GLY A 147 5.35 -12.49 -23.20
CA GLY A 147 6.02 -12.93 -21.98
C GLY A 147 6.95 -11.88 -21.36
N LEU A 148 6.94 -10.64 -21.86
CA LEU A 148 7.76 -9.55 -21.34
C LEU A 148 7.10 -8.90 -20.13
N PRO A 149 7.87 -8.21 -19.26
CA PRO A 149 7.30 -7.43 -18.16
C PRO A 149 6.27 -6.41 -18.66
N TYR A 150 5.15 -6.31 -17.94
CA TYR A 150 4.04 -5.44 -18.32
C TYR A 150 4.43 -3.95 -18.34
N ASP A 151 5.23 -3.52 -17.37
CA ASP A 151 5.77 -2.15 -17.26
C ASP A 151 6.63 -1.78 -18.48
N TYR A 152 7.44 -2.71 -18.99
CA TYR A 152 8.22 -2.51 -20.21
C TYR A 152 7.35 -2.20 -21.44
N PHE A 153 6.17 -2.81 -21.54
CA PHE A 153 5.24 -2.56 -22.65
C PHE A 153 4.37 -1.32 -22.44
N LEU A 154 3.87 -1.12 -21.21
CA LEU A 154 2.92 -0.05 -20.92
C LEU A 154 3.63 1.29 -20.71
N ILE A 155 4.68 1.34 -19.89
CA ILE A 155 5.34 2.58 -19.45
C ILE A 155 6.33 3.03 -20.52
N THR A 156 5.79 3.50 -21.64
CA THR A 156 6.56 4.03 -22.77
C THR A 156 6.30 5.52 -22.95
N PRO A 157 7.25 6.29 -23.51
CA PRO A 157 7.02 7.69 -23.85
C PRO A 157 5.78 7.90 -24.73
N TYR A 158 5.45 6.93 -25.60
CA TYR A 158 4.28 6.97 -26.46
C TYR A 158 2.96 6.93 -25.69
N LEU A 159 2.86 6.13 -24.62
CA LEU A 159 1.66 6.12 -23.78
C LEU A 159 1.45 7.49 -23.12
N TYR A 160 2.53 8.10 -22.60
CA TYR A 160 2.44 9.42 -21.98
C TYR A 160 2.04 10.50 -23.00
N GLN A 161 2.62 10.49 -24.20
CA GLN A 161 2.19 11.38 -25.29
C GLN A 161 0.72 11.17 -25.66
N LEU A 162 0.23 9.93 -25.68
CA LEU A 162 -1.17 9.63 -25.94
C LEU A 162 -2.08 10.19 -24.84
N LEU A 163 -1.69 10.03 -23.57
CA LEU A 163 -2.43 10.56 -22.41
C LEU A 163 -2.41 12.09 -22.32
N ASP A 164 -1.40 12.75 -22.91
CA ASP A 164 -1.34 14.21 -23.03
C ASP A 164 -2.29 14.73 -24.14
N ILE A 165 -2.56 13.91 -25.17
CA ILE A 165 -3.41 14.29 -26.32
C ILE A 165 -4.86 13.89 -26.11
N LEU A 166 -5.10 12.73 -25.50
CA LEU A 166 -6.44 12.14 -25.31
C LEU A 166 -6.84 12.12 -23.83
N PRO A 167 -8.13 12.31 -23.51
CA PRO A 167 -8.60 12.16 -22.15
C PRO A 167 -8.28 10.78 -21.58
N ALA A 168 -7.81 10.73 -20.32
CA ALA A 168 -7.42 9.48 -19.66
C ALA A 168 -8.52 8.41 -19.63
N TRP A 169 -9.80 8.81 -19.58
CA TRP A 169 -10.93 7.86 -19.64
C TRP A 169 -11.03 7.17 -21.00
N ALA A 170 -10.74 7.85 -22.11
CA ALA A 170 -10.85 7.28 -23.45
C ALA A 170 -9.70 6.29 -23.71
N VAL A 171 -8.49 6.65 -23.27
CA VAL A 171 -7.32 5.76 -23.33
C VAL A 171 -7.51 4.57 -22.39
N GLY A 172 -8.07 4.78 -21.20
CA GLY A 172 -8.42 3.73 -20.24
C GLY A 172 -9.45 2.76 -20.80
N TRP A 173 -10.55 3.27 -21.34
CA TRP A 173 -11.58 2.45 -22.00
C TRP A 173 -11.01 1.60 -23.15
N LEU A 174 -10.17 2.18 -24.01
CA LEU A 174 -9.53 1.44 -25.09
C LEU A 174 -8.65 0.31 -24.54
N PHE A 175 -7.87 0.61 -23.50
CA PHE A 175 -7.02 -0.36 -22.85
C PHE A 175 -7.82 -1.50 -22.18
N GLU A 176 -8.92 -1.15 -21.50
CA GLU A 176 -9.86 -2.12 -20.92
C GLU A 176 -10.42 -3.06 -21.98
N THR A 177 -11.01 -2.48 -23.04
CA THR A 177 -11.70 -3.25 -24.08
C THR A 177 -10.74 -4.10 -24.92
N CYS A 178 -9.58 -3.56 -25.30
CA CYS A 178 -8.66 -4.24 -26.20
C CYS A 178 -7.68 -5.18 -25.50
N TYR A 179 -7.49 -5.04 -24.18
CA TYR A 179 -6.49 -5.81 -23.44
C TYR A 179 -7.06 -6.51 -22.22
N LEU A 180 -7.65 -5.79 -21.26
CA LEU A 180 -8.10 -6.41 -20.01
C LEU A 180 -9.28 -7.37 -20.21
N ASP A 181 -10.29 -6.95 -20.96
CA ASP A 181 -11.49 -7.78 -21.21
C ASP A 181 -11.17 -9.03 -22.03
N VAL A 182 -10.07 -9.00 -22.81
CA VAL A 182 -9.55 -10.16 -23.53
C VAL A 182 -8.89 -11.16 -22.58
N LEU A 183 -8.26 -10.67 -21.49
CA LEU A 183 -7.55 -11.50 -20.51
C LEU A 183 -8.46 -12.00 -19.38
N TYR A 184 -9.47 -11.21 -19.01
CA TYR A 184 -10.36 -11.49 -17.89
C TYR A 184 -11.79 -11.13 -18.25
N GLU A 185 -12.72 -12.08 -18.10
CA GLU A 185 -14.14 -11.72 -18.14
C GLU A 185 -14.50 -11.00 -16.84
N GLN A 186 -14.87 -9.72 -16.93
CA GLN A 186 -15.21 -8.89 -15.77
C GLN A 186 -16.38 -9.45 -14.94
N LYS A 187 -17.19 -10.37 -15.49
CA LYS A 187 -18.26 -11.07 -14.77
C LYS A 187 -17.76 -12.05 -13.71
N LEU A 188 -16.48 -12.42 -13.75
CA LEU A 188 -15.86 -13.27 -12.73
C LEU A 188 -15.66 -12.54 -11.40
N TYR A 189 -15.72 -11.21 -11.42
CA TYR A 189 -15.62 -10.37 -10.24
C TYR A 189 -17.01 -10.06 -9.69
N ALA A 190 -17.24 -10.36 -8.41
CA ALA A 190 -18.51 -10.05 -7.76
C ALA A 190 -18.76 -8.53 -7.61
N VAL A 191 -17.68 -7.74 -7.61
CA VAL A 191 -17.72 -6.27 -7.54
C VAL A 191 -16.88 -5.71 -8.67
N GLN A 192 -17.54 -5.06 -9.63
CA GLN A 192 -16.88 -4.44 -10.76
C GLN A 192 -16.33 -3.06 -10.38
N PRO A 193 -15.15 -2.66 -10.92
CA PRO A 193 -14.64 -1.30 -10.78
C PRO A 193 -15.60 -0.25 -11.35
N ASP A 194 -15.82 0.82 -10.61
CA ASP A 194 -16.60 2.01 -11.01
C ASP A 194 -15.75 3.10 -11.70
N HIS A 195 -14.51 2.78 -12.06
CA HIS A 195 -13.52 3.70 -12.59
C HIS A 195 -12.70 3.05 -13.69
N HIS A 196 -12.07 3.86 -14.54
CA HIS A 196 -11.17 3.39 -15.59
C HIS A 196 -9.75 3.12 -15.07
N VAL A 197 -9.00 2.27 -15.78
CA VAL A 197 -7.66 1.77 -15.40
C VAL A 197 -6.62 2.86 -15.13
N PHE A 198 -6.71 4.01 -15.78
CA PHE A 198 -5.76 5.12 -15.57
C PHE A 198 -6.27 6.21 -14.62
N GLN A 199 -7.49 6.08 -14.10
CA GLN A 199 -8.00 6.98 -13.06
C GLN A 199 -7.51 6.57 -11.67
N LYS A 200 -7.20 5.29 -11.49
CA LYS A 200 -6.63 4.71 -10.27
C LYS A 200 -5.69 3.57 -10.65
N ASP A 201 -4.54 3.51 -10.00
CA ASP A 201 -3.52 2.50 -10.30
C ASP A 201 -4.11 1.07 -10.30
N PRO A 202 -3.90 0.29 -11.38
CA PRO A 202 -4.35 -1.09 -11.43
C PRO A 202 -3.52 -1.95 -10.47
N ILE A 203 -4.11 -3.06 -10.04
CA ILE A 203 -3.53 -3.96 -9.05
C ILE A 203 -2.81 -5.10 -9.76
N LEU A 204 -1.57 -5.36 -9.36
CA LEU A 204 -0.72 -6.33 -10.02
C LEU A 204 -0.79 -7.69 -9.30
N ASN A 205 -1.38 -8.72 -9.92
CA ASN A 205 -1.39 -10.07 -9.38
C ASN A 205 -1.62 -11.13 -10.48
N ASP A 206 -0.70 -12.08 -10.61
CA ASP A 206 -0.71 -13.11 -11.68
C ASP A 206 -1.65 -14.30 -11.41
N HIS A 207 -2.16 -14.44 -10.18
CA HIS A 207 -2.76 -15.69 -9.70
C HIS A 207 -4.22 -15.56 -9.26
N ILE A 208 -4.70 -14.35 -8.99
CA ILE A 208 -6.05 -14.16 -8.45
C ILE A 208 -7.11 -14.73 -9.38
N GLY A 209 -6.98 -14.54 -10.70
CA GLY A 209 -7.95 -15.05 -11.67
C GLY A 209 -8.13 -16.57 -11.60
N SER A 210 -7.05 -17.34 -11.51
CA SER A 210 -7.14 -18.80 -11.40
C SER A 210 -7.73 -19.25 -10.07
N LYS A 211 -7.47 -18.51 -8.98
CA LYS A 211 -8.05 -18.77 -7.65
C LYS A 211 -9.54 -18.44 -7.56
N LEU A 212 -9.99 -17.41 -8.27
CA LEU A 212 -11.41 -17.08 -8.42
C LEU A 212 -12.12 -18.17 -9.24
N MET A 213 -11.54 -18.57 -10.38
CA MET A 213 -12.11 -19.60 -11.24
C MET A 213 -12.24 -20.97 -10.57
N SER A 214 -11.29 -21.34 -9.71
CA SER A 214 -11.37 -22.60 -8.97
C SER A 214 -12.27 -22.55 -7.73
N GLY A 215 -12.78 -21.37 -7.37
CA GLY A 215 -13.56 -21.15 -6.14
C GLY A 215 -12.74 -21.22 -4.85
N ALA A 216 -11.40 -21.25 -4.95
CA ALA A 216 -10.50 -21.19 -3.81
C ALA A 216 -10.47 -19.80 -3.13
N VAL A 217 -10.84 -18.76 -3.89
CA VAL A 217 -11.16 -17.44 -3.38
C VAL A 217 -12.55 -17.07 -3.87
N ILE A 218 -13.43 -16.66 -2.96
CA ILE A 218 -14.77 -16.16 -3.29
C ILE A 218 -14.80 -14.66 -3.04
N MET A 219 -15.12 -13.88 -4.07
CA MET A 219 -15.32 -12.44 -3.89
C MET A 219 -16.66 -12.12 -3.23
N LYS A 220 -16.64 -11.11 -2.37
CA LYS A 220 -17.80 -10.60 -1.64
C LYS A 220 -17.80 -9.06 -1.65
N PRO A 221 -18.99 -8.42 -1.50
CA PRO A 221 -19.10 -6.99 -1.21
C PRO A 221 -18.40 -6.58 0.10
N ASP A 222 -18.54 -5.32 0.51
CA ASP A 222 -18.02 -4.85 1.79
C ASP A 222 -18.68 -5.59 2.97
N ILE A 223 -18.02 -5.58 4.12
CA ILE A 223 -18.58 -6.15 5.35
C ILE A 223 -19.61 -5.17 5.91
N GLN A 224 -20.85 -5.61 6.04
CA GLN A 224 -21.91 -4.85 6.69
C GLN A 224 -21.69 -4.82 8.22
N CYS A 225 -21.48 -5.99 8.82
CA CYS A 225 -21.16 -6.11 10.23
C CYS A 225 -20.44 -7.42 10.56
N PHE A 226 -19.78 -7.41 11.72
CA PHE A 226 -19.23 -8.59 12.36
C PHE A 226 -20.26 -9.17 13.31
N ILE A 227 -20.16 -10.48 13.49
CA ILE A 227 -20.86 -11.25 14.51
C ILE A 227 -19.84 -12.09 15.29
N GLU A 228 -20.26 -12.85 16.29
CA GLU A 228 -19.33 -13.62 17.14
C GLU A 228 -18.43 -14.59 16.36
N ASP A 229 -19.00 -15.35 15.41
CA ASP A 229 -18.31 -16.45 14.70
C ASP A 229 -18.11 -16.18 13.20
N GLY A 230 -18.22 -14.92 12.76
CA GLY A 230 -18.17 -14.60 11.33
C GLY A 230 -18.47 -13.15 10.98
N VAL A 231 -18.81 -12.94 9.71
CA VAL A 231 -19.16 -11.64 9.13
C VAL A 231 -20.40 -11.76 8.25
N ILE A 232 -21.15 -10.66 8.13
CA ILE A 232 -22.23 -10.50 7.17
C ILE A 232 -21.77 -9.47 6.14
N PHE A 233 -21.79 -9.85 4.86
CA PHE A 233 -21.48 -8.95 3.76
C PHE A 233 -22.72 -8.17 3.34
N GLU A 234 -22.51 -7.00 2.74
CA GLU A 234 -23.63 -6.21 2.20
C GLU A 234 -24.45 -7.02 1.19
N GLY A 235 -25.77 -7.07 1.38
CA GLY A 235 -26.70 -7.80 0.52
C GLY A 235 -26.85 -9.29 0.85
N ASP A 236 -25.98 -9.86 1.70
CA ASP A 236 -26.13 -11.24 2.16
C ASP A 236 -27.06 -11.29 3.38
N SER A 237 -28.01 -12.23 3.38
CA SER A 237 -28.84 -12.54 4.55
C SER A 237 -28.19 -13.57 5.47
N GLU A 238 -27.22 -14.33 4.95
CA GLU A 238 -26.57 -15.42 5.67
C GLU A 238 -25.22 -14.99 6.25
N VAL A 239 -24.92 -15.58 7.41
CA VAL A 239 -23.64 -15.41 8.08
C VAL A 239 -22.56 -16.19 7.34
N THR A 240 -21.50 -15.49 6.94
CA THR A 240 -20.27 -16.15 6.51
C THR A 240 -19.36 -16.38 7.71
N GLN A 241 -19.23 -17.65 8.12
CA GLN A 241 -18.31 -18.02 9.19
C GLN A 241 -16.87 -17.65 8.84
N ALA A 242 -16.16 -17.07 9.80
CA ALA A 242 -14.77 -16.65 9.63
C ALA A 242 -13.98 -16.89 10.93
N ASP A 243 -12.82 -17.53 10.81
CA ASP A 243 -11.88 -17.68 11.94
C ASP A 243 -10.91 -16.50 12.01
N VAL A 244 -10.60 -15.90 10.86
CA VAL A 244 -9.57 -14.87 10.71
C VAL A 244 -10.04 -13.80 9.74
N VAL A 245 -9.85 -12.53 10.09
CA VAL A 245 -10.03 -11.39 9.19
C VAL A 245 -8.71 -10.65 9.02
N ILE A 246 -8.24 -10.58 7.77
CA ILE A 246 -7.03 -9.89 7.36
C ILE A 246 -7.42 -8.55 6.72
N MET A 247 -7.19 -7.47 7.44
CA MET A 247 -7.39 -6.11 6.97
C MET A 247 -6.23 -5.70 6.05
N SER A 248 -6.49 -5.63 4.75
CA SER A 248 -5.59 -5.13 3.71
C SER A 248 -6.00 -3.73 3.28
N THR A 249 -6.27 -2.86 4.25
CA THR A 249 -6.95 -1.57 4.06
C THR A 249 -5.98 -0.37 3.96
N GLY A 250 -4.70 -0.68 3.71
CA GLY A 250 -3.65 0.29 3.45
C GLY A 250 -2.99 0.84 4.70
N TYR A 251 -2.29 1.96 4.55
CA TYR A 251 -1.49 2.56 5.61
C TYR A 251 -1.85 4.04 5.75
N THR A 252 -1.57 4.57 6.93
CA THR A 252 -1.55 6.00 7.19
C THR A 252 -0.10 6.43 7.46
N TRP A 253 0.12 7.73 7.53
CA TRP A 253 1.43 8.32 7.77
C TRP A 253 1.30 9.40 8.84
N LYS A 254 2.33 9.50 9.68
CA LYS A 254 2.49 10.56 10.67
C LYS A 254 3.96 10.92 10.77
N PHE A 255 4.23 12.20 10.97
CA PHE A 255 5.58 12.72 11.15
C PHE A 255 5.72 13.34 12.55
N PRO A 256 5.65 12.52 13.63
CA PRO A 256 5.60 13.03 15.00
C PRO A 256 6.89 13.73 15.44
N PHE A 257 7.98 13.54 14.72
CA PHE A 257 9.26 14.19 14.97
C PHE A 257 9.35 15.58 14.32
N LEU A 258 8.52 15.92 13.34
CA LEU A 258 8.54 17.23 12.70
C LEU A 258 7.82 18.27 13.57
N GLU A 259 8.28 19.51 13.49
CA GLU A 259 7.58 20.66 14.07
C GLU A 259 6.17 20.80 13.47
N GLU A 260 5.21 21.20 14.31
CA GLU A 260 3.86 21.51 13.85
C GLU A 260 3.89 22.69 12.86
N GLY A 261 3.06 22.63 11.82
CA GLY A 261 3.03 23.65 10.77
C GLY A 261 4.09 23.48 9.65
N ILE A 262 4.97 22.47 9.71
CA ILE A 262 5.81 22.13 8.55
C ILE A 262 5.01 21.47 7.45
N ILE A 263 4.20 20.49 7.83
CA ILE A 263 3.35 19.76 6.91
C ILE A 263 1.92 20.23 7.11
N GLU A 264 1.45 21.01 6.15
CA GLU A 264 0.06 21.44 6.09
C GLU A 264 -0.79 20.40 5.36
N LYS A 265 -2.00 20.22 5.86
CA LYS A 265 -3.01 19.37 5.23
C LYS A 265 -4.10 20.25 4.66
N GLU A 266 -4.44 19.99 3.41
CA GLU A 266 -5.57 20.61 2.73
C GLU A 266 -6.44 19.49 2.15
N ASN A 267 -7.71 19.42 2.56
CA ASN A 267 -8.66 18.40 2.10
C ASN A 267 -8.12 16.95 2.22
N ASP A 268 -7.57 16.59 3.38
CA ASP A 268 -6.92 15.30 3.67
C ASP A 268 -5.68 14.96 2.82
N LYS A 269 -5.17 15.90 2.03
CA LYS A 269 -3.92 15.77 1.26
C LYS A 269 -2.81 16.56 1.93
N ILE A 270 -1.60 16.02 1.86
CA ILE A 270 -0.39 16.75 2.26
C ILE A 270 -0.08 17.75 1.15
N ASN A 271 0.01 19.03 1.50
CA ASN A 271 0.39 20.07 0.56
C ASN A 271 1.92 20.14 0.44
N LEU A 272 2.46 19.49 -0.60
CA LEU A 272 3.87 19.54 -0.95
C LEU A 272 4.01 19.83 -2.45
N TYR A 273 4.84 20.82 -2.79
CA TYR A 273 5.26 21.06 -4.15
C TYR A 273 6.03 19.83 -4.67
N LYS A 274 5.50 19.25 -5.75
CA LYS A 274 6.00 18.00 -6.37
C LYS A 274 6.17 16.84 -5.36
N CYS A 275 5.32 16.78 -4.34
CA CYS A 275 5.41 15.77 -3.27
C CYS A 275 6.74 15.79 -2.48
N MET A 276 7.51 16.88 -2.54
CA MET A 276 8.83 16.99 -1.92
C MET A 276 8.97 18.18 -0.97
N PHE A 277 8.58 19.39 -1.40
CA PHE A 277 8.90 20.61 -0.67
C PHE A 277 7.63 21.24 -0.10
N PRO A 278 7.59 21.60 1.20
CA PRO A 278 6.45 22.35 1.71
C PRO A 278 6.46 23.78 1.13
N PRO A 279 5.35 24.25 0.54
CA PRO A 279 5.33 25.43 -0.32
C PRO A 279 5.59 26.75 0.43
N ASN A 280 5.32 26.78 1.74
CA ASN A 280 5.44 27.99 2.56
C ASN A 280 6.88 28.27 3.02
N TYR A 281 7.86 27.53 2.51
CA TYR A 281 9.27 27.64 2.91
C TYR A 281 10.12 28.16 1.75
N ARG A 282 10.87 29.23 1.99
CA ARG A 282 11.85 29.75 1.04
C ARG A 282 13.07 28.83 1.03
N MET A 283 13.23 28.06 -0.04
CA MET A 283 14.53 27.45 -0.33
C MET A 283 15.49 28.56 -0.79
N ARG A 284 16.55 28.81 -0.01
CA ARG A 284 17.72 29.51 -0.54
C ARG A 284 18.52 28.48 -1.34
N LEU A 285 18.45 28.57 -2.66
CA LEU A 285 19.31 27.84 -3.60
C LEU A 285 20.70 28.49 -3.64
#